data_AF-A0A1I4TBK1-F1
#
_entry.id   AF-A0A1I4TBK1-F1
#
_cell.length_a   1.000
_cell.length_b   1.000
_cell.length_c   1.000
_cell.angle_alpha   90.00
_cell.angle_beta   90.00
_cell.angle_gamma   90.00
#
_symmetry.space_group_name_H-M   'P 1'
#
loop_
_entity.id
_entity.type
_entity.pdbx_description
1 polymer ?
#
loop_
_entity_poly.entity_id
_entity_poly.type
_entity_poly.pdbx_seq_one_letter_code
_entity_poly.pdbx_strand_id
1 'polypeptide(L)'
;MKQITFAQAEHQNKKKVTRRERFLAEMNVLLPWQRLLDALSPSYYPDAAGKRGRPPTPLARMLRIYFLQQWYGLADEALEDAIYDSQAMRDFVGIDLSIESVPDATT
;
A
#
# COMPACT_ATOMS: atom_id res chain seq x y z
N MET A 1 -10.53 9.75 16.31
CA MET A 1 -10.86 8.34 15.97
C MET A 1 -11.00 8.25 14.47
N LYS A 2 -10.29 7.33 13.80
CA LYS A 2 -10.48 7.09 12.37
C LYS A 2 -11.79 6.30 12.20
N GLN A 3 -12.73 6.78 11.40
CA GLN A 3 -14.00 6.07 11.16
C GLN A 3 -13.70 4.76 10.42
N ILE A 4 -14.21 3.65 10.91
CA ILE A 4 -14.00 2.32 10.33
C ILE A 4 -15.26 1.96 9.52
N THR A 5 -15.07 1.47 8.30
CA THR A 5 -16.19 1.04 7.45
C THR A 5 -16.73 -0.33 7.90
N PHE A 6 -17.98 -0.64 7.55
CA PHE A 6 -18.55 -1.97 7.86
C PHE A 6 -17.71 -3.12 7.28
N ALA A 7 -17.20 -2.96 6.05
CA ALA A 7 -16.34 -3.97 5.42
C ALA A 7 -15.01 -4.17 6.17
N GLN A 8 -14.40 -3.09 6.67
CA GLN A 8 -13.20 -3.18 7.51
C GLN A 8 -13.50 -3.87 8.84
N ALA A 9 -14.61 -3.52 9.49
CA ALA A 9 -15.02 -4.12 10.76
C ALA A 9 -15.33 -5.62 10.61
N GLU A 10 -16.01 -6.02 9.54
CA GLU A 10 -16.26 -7.44 9.25
C GLU A 10 -14.94 -8.19 9.00
N HIS A 11 -14.02 -7.60 8.24
CA HIS A 11 -12.72 -8.20 7.95
C HIS A 11 -11.87 -8.39 9.22
N GLN A 12 -11.88 -7.41 10.13
CA GLN A 12 -11.18 -7.48 11.41
C GLN A 12 -11.77 -8.54 12.34
N ASN A 13 -13.08 -8.79 12.26
CA ASN A 13 -13.79 -9.75 13.11
C ASN A 13 -13.80 -11.18 12.56
N LYS A 14 -13.22 -11.43 11.38
CA LYS A 14 -13.18 -12.78 10.81
C LYS A 14 -12.30 -13.71 11.64
N LYS A 15 -12.71 -14.96 11.79
CA LYS A 15 -12.00 -15.96 12.62
C LYS A 15 -10.70 -16.49 12.00
N LYS A 16 -10.57 -16.43 10.66
CA LYS A 16 -9.45 -17.03 9.93
C LYS A 16 -8.49 -15.96 9.45
N VAL A 17 -7.26 -16.00 9.95
CA VAL A 17 -6.13 -15.26 9.37
C VAL A 17 -5.57 -16.06 8.20
N THR A 18 -5.58 -15.47 7.01
CA THR A 18 -5.06 -16.09 5.79
C THR A 18 -3.53 -16.13 5.78
N ARG A 19 -2.94 -17.00 4.95
CA ARG A 19 -1.48 -17.06 4.77
C ARG A 19 -0.91 -15.72 4.30
N ARG A 20 -1.64 -15.03 3.41
CA ARG A 20 -1.28 -13.70 2.89
C ARG A 20 -1.22 -12.67 4.01
N GLU A 21 -2.25 -12.60 4.86
CA GLU A 21 -2.26 -11.64 5.97
C GLU A 21 -1.13 -11.89 6.96
N ARG A 22 -0.88 -13.16 7.30
CA ARG A 22 0.23 -13.51 8.18
C ARG A 22 1.56 -13.06 7.58
N PHE A 23 1.80 -13.39 6.31
CA PHE A 23 3.02 -13.00 5.61
C PHE A 23 3.20 -11.47 5.56
N LEU A 24 2.16 -10.72 5.17
CA LEU A 24 2.24 -9.27 5.10
C LEU A 24 2.42 -8.62 6.48
N ALA A 25 1.79 -9.17 7.52
CA ALA A 25 2.00 -8.72 8.90
C ALA A 25 3.43 -8.98 9.38
N GLU A 26 3.98 -10.16 9.11
CA GLU A 26 5.37 -10.51 9.42
C GLU A 26 6.34 -9.58 8.68
N MET A 27 6.15 -9.37 7.38
CA MET A 27 7.00 -8.47 6.60
C MET A 27 6.91 -7.02 7.08
N ASN A 28 5.72 -6.57 7.51
CA ASN A 28 5.56 -5.23 8.05
C ASN A 28 6.35 -5.02 9.36
N VAL A 29 6.60 -6.08 10.13
CA VAL A 29 7.42 -6.02 11.36
C VAL A 29 8.91 -6.22 11.05
N LEU A 30 9.23 -7.13 10.15
CA LEU A 30 10.62 -7.52 9.86
C LEU A 30 11.38 -6.47 9.04
N LEU A 31 10.69 -5.73 8.16
CA LEU A 31 11.34 -4.73 7.33
C LEU A 31 11.67 -3.46 8.12
N PRO A 32 12.91 -2.95 8.04
CA PRO A 32 13.31 -1.71 8.71
C PRO A 32 12.80 -0.50 7.91
N TRP A 33 11.49 -0.28 7.90
CA TRP A 33 10.83 0.73 7.06
C TRP A 33 11.47 2.10 7.15
N GLN A 34 11.67 2.63 8.35
CA GLN A 34 12.24 3.97 8.53
C GLN A 34 13.60 4.11 7.85
N ARG A 35 14.48 3.11 8.02
CA ARG A 35 15.81 3.11 7.40
C ARG A 35 15.73 3.09 5.87
N LEU A 36 14.78 2.34 5.31
CA LEU A 36 14.57 2.30 3.85
C LEU A 36 14.01 3.64 3.34
N LEU A 37 13.07 4.23 4.05
CA LEU A 37 12.49 5.53 3.71
C LEU A 37 13.55 6.63 3.77
N ASP A 38 14.37 6.66 4.83
CA ASP A 38 15.44 7.64 5.00
C ASP A 38 16.49 7.53 3.88
N ALA A 39 16.81 6.31 3.45
CA ALA A 39 17.75 6.07 2.36
C ALA A 39 17.20 6.51 1.00
N LEU A 40 15.89 6.35 0.77
CA LEU A 40 15.24 6.69 -0.50
C LEU A 40 14.77 8.15 -0.57
N SER A 41 14.48 8.77 0.57
CA SER A 41 13.94 10.13 0.65
C SER A 41 14.74 11.18 -0.12
N PRO A 42 16.09 11.19 -0.15
CA PRO A 42 16.86 12.17 -0.90
C PRO A 42 16.65 12.08 -2.42
N SER A 43 16.30 10.89 -2.92
CA SER A 43 16.06 10.63 -4.34
C SER A 43 14.58 10.69 -4.73
N TYR A 44 13.68 10.63 -3.75
CA TYR A 44 12.25 10.55 -3.99
C TYR A 44 11.62 11.95 -4.03
N TYR A 45 11.30 12.40 -5.24
CA TYR A 45 10.65 13.67 -5.58
C TYR A 45 11.07 14.88 -4.72
N PRO A 46 12.19 15.56 -5.05
CA PRO A 46 12.61 16.77 -4.34
C PRO A 46 11.61 17.93 -4.45
N ASP A 47 10.85 18.04 -5.55
CA ASP A 47 10.15 19.28 -5.92
C ASP A 47 8.74 19.06 -6.51
N ALA A 48 7.80 18.59 -5.69
CA ALA A 48 6.37 18.66 -6.03
C ALA A 48 5.74 20.05 -5.70
N ALA A 49 6.48 20.93 -5.03
CA ALA A 49 6.04 22.29 -4.74
C ALA A 49 5.88 23.09 -6.05
N GLY A 50 4.62 23.26 -6.51
CA GLY A 50 4.27 24.13 -7.64
C GLY A 50 3.94 23.44 -8.96
N LYS A 51 3.98 22.10 -9.06
CA LYS A 51 3.54 21.39 -10.28
C LYS A 51 2.03 21.16 -10.24
N ARG A 52 1.31 21.60 -11.29
CA ARG A 52 -0.13 21.33 -11.48
C ARG A 52 -0.30 19.87 -11.90
N GLY A 53 -0.98 19.05 -11.10
CA GLY A 53 -1.24 17.64 -11.38
C GLY A 53 -1.75 16.88 -10.15
N ARG A 54 -2.05 15.58 -10.32
CA ARG A 54 -2.36 14.68 -9.19
C ARG A 54 -1.15 14.66 -8.25
N PRO A 55 -1.31 14.85 -6.94
CA PRO A 55 -0.19 14.79 -6.01
C PRO A 55 0.49 13.41 -6.10
N PRO A 56 1.82 13.36 -6.04
CA PRO A 56 2.54 12.08 -6.09
C PRO A 56 2.14 11.22 -4.89
N THR A 57 2.15 9.91 -5.12
CA THR A 57 1.88 8.94 -4.07
C THR A 57 2.94 9.08 -2.96
N PRO A 58 2.61 8.96 -1.66
CA PRO A 58 3.63 9.04 -0.61
C PRO A 58 4.69 7.94 -0.75
N LEU A 59 5.97 8.27 -0.49
CA LEU A 59 7.11 7.33 -0.59
C LEU A 59 6.85 6.02 0.14
N ALA A 60 6.32 6.09 1.35
CA ALA A 60 6.06 4.93 2.19
C ALA A 60 5.02 3.97 1.58
N ARG A 61 4.04 4.52 0.85
CA ARG A 61 3.05 3.72 0.12
C ARG A 61 3.67 3.14 -1.14
N MET A 62 4.38 3.96 -1.91
CA MET A 62 5.03 3.51 -3.14
C MET A 62 6.01 2.36 -2.89
N LEU A 63 6.81 2.46 -1.82
CA LEU A 63 7.74 1.39 -1.43
C LEU A 63 6.99 0.08 -1.11
N ARG A 64 5.84 0.14 -0.44
CA ARG A 64 5.02 -1.05 -0.13
C ARG A 64 4.41 -1.67 -1.38
N ILE A 65 3.95 -0.83 -2.32
CA ILE A 65 3.46 -1.25 -3.64
C ILE A 65 4.57 -2.04 -4.36
N TYR A 66 5.80 -1.51 -4.42
CA TYR A 66 6.92 -2.23 -5.02
C TYR A 66 7.21 -3.56 -4.32
N PHE A 67 7.18 -3.63 -2.98
CA PHE A 67 7.34 -4.90 -2.27
C PHE A 67 6.26 -5.93 -2.64
N LEU A 68 5.00 -5.51 -2.77
CA LEU A 68 3.93 -6.41 -3.22
C LEU A 68 4.18 -6.94 -4.64
N GLN A 69 4.61 -6.08 -5.56
CA GLN A 69 4.99 -6.52 -6.92
C GLN A 69 6.08 -7.58 -6.88
N GLN A 70 7.16 -7.35 -6.11
CA GLN A 70 8.28 -8.28 -6.04
C GLN A 70 7.93 -9.59 -5.35
N TRP A 71 7.13 -9.57 -4.28
CA TRP A 71 6.76 -10.79 -3.55
C TRP A 71 5.74 -11.66 -4.28
N TYR A 72 4.86 -11.05 -5.06
CA TYR A 72 3.80 -11.76 -5.77
C TYR A 72 4.03 -11.88 -7.28
N GLY A 73 5.12 -11.32 -7.81
CA GLY A 73 5.43 -11.33 -9.24
C GLY A 73 4.38 -10.61 -10.08
N LEU A 74 3.79 -9.54 -9.54
CA LEU A 74 2.69 -8.81 -10.19
C LEU A 74 3.24 -7.68 -11.06
N ALA A 75 2.79 -7.64 -12.32
CA ALA A 75 2.92 -6.45 -13.17
C ALA A 75 2.02 -5.31 -12.65
N ASP A 76 2.17 -4.10 -13.19
CA ASP A 76 1.45 -2.92 -12.70
C ASP A 76 -0.08 -3.10 -12.72
N GLU A 77 -0.66 -3.53 -13.84
CA GLU A 77 -2.12 -3.79 -13.96
C GLU A 77 -2.59 -4.88 -12.98
N ALA A 78 -1.85 -5.99 -12.90
CA ALA A 78 -2.19 -7.11 -12.02
C ALA A 78 -2.06 -6.73 -10.53
N LEU A 79 -1.17 -5.79 -10.20
CA LEU A 79 -1.06 -5.26 -8.85
C LEU A 79 -2.25 -4.37 -8.52
N GLU A 80 -2.64 -3.49 -9.44
CA GLU A 80 -3.81 -2.63 -9.27
C GLU A 80 -5.06 -3.47 -8.95
N ASP A 81 -5.34 -4.47 -9.78
CA ASP A 81 -6.44 -5.42 -9.57
C ASP A 81 -6.31 -6.14 -8.22
N ALA A 82 -5.11 -6.62 -7.87
CA ALA A 82 -4.88 -7.32 -6.60
C ALA A 82 -5.12 -6.42 -5.37
N ILE A 83 -4.85 -5.12 -5.47
CA ILE A 83 -5.15 -4.15 -4.43
C ILE A 83 -6.67 -3.90 -4.38
N TYR A 84 -7.38 -3.81 -5.51
CA TYR A 84 -8.85 -3.71 -5.47
C TYR A 84 -9.53 -4.97 -4.90
N ASP A 85 -9.00 -6.15 -5.17
CA ASP A 85 -9.62 -7.41 -4.76
C ASP A 85 -9.24 -7.87 -3.35
N SER A 86 -8.06 -7.49 -2.85
CA SER A 86 -7.53 -8.01 -1.59
C SER A 86 -7.47 -6.95 -0.48
N GLN A 87 -8.39 -7.04 0.49
CA GLN A 87 -8.36 -6.21 1.70
C GLN A 87 -7.00 -6.26 2.42
N ALA A 88 -6.37 -7.44 2.51
CA ALA A 88 -5.06 -7.59 3.14
C ALA A 88 -3.95 -6.81 2.43
N MET A 89 -3.96 -6.77 1.08
CA MET A 89 -3.01 -5.98 0.32
C MET A 89 -3.30 -4.48 0.45
N ARG A 90 -4.58 -4.07 0.42
CA ARG A 90 -4.99 -2.67 0.69
C ARG A 90 -4.51 -2.19 2.04
N ASP A 91 -4.75 -2.96 3.08
CA ASP A 91 -4.36 -2.63 4.44
C ASP A 91 -2.83 -2.52 4.54
N PHE A 92 -2.10 -3.41 3.89
CA PHE A 92 -0.65 -3.39 3.85
C PHE A 92 -0.10 -2.11 3.20
N VAL A 93 -0.65 -1.69 2.06
CA VAL A 93 -0.23 -0.44 1.38
C VAL A 93 -0.84 0.83 2.00
N GLY A 94 -1.81 0.68 2.91
CA GLY A 94 -2.48 1.79 3.57
C GLY A 94 -3.37 2.61 2.63
N ILE A 95 -4.10 1.94 1.74
CA ILE A 95 -5.11 2.57 0.88
C ILE A 95 -6.49 2.38 1.49
N ASP A 96 -7.21 3.48 1.66
CA ASP A 96 -8.62 3.49 2.02
C ASP A 96 -9.46 3.88 0.81
N LEU A 97 -10.11 2.89 0.17
CA LEU A 97 -10.92 3.12 -1.04
C LEU A 97 -12.11 4.08 -0.83
N SER A 98 -12.48 4.38 0.42
CA SER A 98 -13.51 5.39 0.70
C SER A 98 -12.99 6.83 0.60
N ILE A 99 -11.66 7.02 0.58
CA ILE A 99 -10.98 8.32 0.61
C ILE A 99 -10.16 8.52 -0.67
N GLU A 100 -9.54 7.47 -1.20
CA GLU A 100 -8.59 7.55 -2.31
C GLU A 100 -8.65 6.31 -3.21
N SER A 101 -8.30 6.47 -4.50
CA SER A 101 -8.20 5.36 -5.44
C SER A 101 -6.83 4.66 -5.34
N VAL A 102 -6.74 3.43 -5.85
CA VAL A 102 -5.44 2.81 -6.11
C VAL A 102 -4.68 3.66 -7.14
N PRO A 103 -3.34 3.80 -7.02
CA PRO A 103 -2.53 4.40 -8.08
C PRO A 103 -2.71 3.63 -9.38
N ASP A 104 -3.04 4.35 -10.44
CA ASP A 104 -3.23 3.81 -11.79
C ASP A 104 -1.90 3.27 -12.31
N ALA A 105 -1.93 2.05 -12.86
CA ALA A 105 -0.79 1.37 -13.49
C ALA A 105 -0.14 2.18 -14.64
N THR A 106 -0.83 3.16 -15.21
CA THR A 106 -0.42 3.86 -16.44
C THR A 106 0.29 5.21 -16.23
N THR A 107 0.70 5.57 -15.01
CA THR A 107 1.25 6.91 -14.67
C THR A 107 2.77 7.02 -14.74
#